data_AF-A0A7C7D138-F1
#
_entry.id   AF-A0A7C7D138-F1
#
_cell.length_a   1.000
_cell.length_b   1.000
_cell.length_c   1.000
_cell.angle_alpha   90.00
_cell.angle_beta   90.00
_cell.angle_gamma   90.00
#
_symmetry.space_group_name_H-M   'P 1'
#
loop_
_entity.id
_entity.type
_entity.pdbx_description
1 polymer ?
#
loop_
_entity_poly.entity_id
_entity_poly.type
_entity_poly.pdbx_seq_one_letter_code
_entity_poly.pdbx_strand_id
1 'polypeptide(L)'
;MNCCEKCFRDLEIKAIIIGENTKGVCNFCSSKNVFVTNIIKNEYLQDNFEELLNVYTHVCDIGEDYPRERSELLKNILCSKWNVFSLKPDNIYRFLVSLLPEKYTEQSKLFD
;
A
#
# COMPACT_ATOMS: atom_id res chain seq x y z
N MET A 1 5.24 -11.87 -2.87
CA MET A 1 4.09 -12.13 -1.95
C MET A 1 2.81 -11.88 -2.72
N ASN A 2 1.77 -12.66 -2.49
CA ASN A 2 0.51 -12.55 -3.23
C ASN A 2 -0.48 -11.66 -2.50
N CYS A 3 -0.96 -10.61 -3.17
CA CYS A 3 -2.09 -9.80 -2.73
C CYS A 3 -3.27 -10.01 -3.68
N CYS A 4 -4.50 -9.95 -3.17
CA CYS A 4 -5.69 -10.24 -3.96
C CYS A 4 -6.53 -9.00 -4.23
N GLU A 5 -7.36 -9.08 -5.25
CA GLU A 5 -8.37 -8.08 -5.61
C GLU A 5 -9.26 -7.68 -4.42
N LYS A 6 -9.58 -8.60 -3.51
CA LYS A 6 -10.39 -8.30 -2.32
C LYS A 6 -9.70 -7.40 -1.29
N CYS A 7 -8.38 -7.23 -1.35
CA CYS A 7 -7.63 -6.34 -0.45
C CYS A 7 -7.78 -4.87 -0.79
N PHE A 8 -8.32 -4.57 -1.98
CA PHE A 8 -8.50 -3.23 -2.50
C PHE A 8 -9.98 -2.89 -2.64
N ARG A 9 -10.28 -1.62 -2.44
CA ARG A 9 -11.56 -0.99 -2.75
C ARG A 9 -11.50 -0.22 -4.06
N ASP A 10 -10.32 0.28 -4.40
CA ASP A 10 -10.04 0.91 -5.68
C ASP A 10 -10.37 -0.03 -6.86
N LEU A 11 -11.15 0.46 -7.83
CA LEU A 11 -11.66 -0.38 -8.92
C LEU A 11 -10.61 -0.66 -9.99
N GLU A 12 -9.67 0.25 -10.21
CA GLU A 12 -8.62 0.12 -11.21
C GLU A 12 -7.60 -0.93 -10.78
N ILE A 13 -7.12 -0.85 -9.53
CA ILE A 13 -6.23 -1.87 -8.96
C ILE A 13 -6.89 -3.25 -9.01
N LYS A 14 -8.18 -3.33 -8.70
CA LYS A 14 -8.92 -4.61 -8.79
C LYS A 14 -8.98 -5.14 -10.21
N ALA A 15 -9.27 -4.28 -11.18
CA ALA A 15 -9.33 -4.68 -12.58
C ALA A 15 -7.98 -5.21 -13.08
N ILE A 16 -6.87 -4.60 -12.66
CA ILE A 16 -5.51 -5.05 -12.99
C ILE A 16 -5.26 -6.46 -12.43
N ILE A 17 -5.52 -6.67 -11.14
CA ILE A 17 -5.31 -7.98 -10.49
C ILE A 17 -6.20 -9.07 -11.12
N ILE A 18 -7.46 -8.74 -11.43
CA ILE A 18 -8.38 -9.68 -12.09
C ILE A 18 -7.92 -9.99 -13.52
N GLY A 19 -7.39 -8.98 -14.24
CA GLY A 19 -6.90 -9.09 -15.61
C GLY A 19 -5.71 -10.04 -15.77
N GLU A 20 -4.88 -10.20 -14.73
CA GLU A 20 -3.81 -11.21 -14.71
C GLU A 20 -4.34 -12.66 -14.71
N ASN A 21 -5.64 -12.85 -14.43
CA ASN A 21 -6.35 -14.13 -14.44
C ASN A 21 -5.66 -15.26 -13.65
N THR A 22 -4.93 -14.89 -12.59
CA THR A 22 -4.20 -15.81 -11.73
C THR A 22 -4.94 -15.98 -10.42
N LYS A 23 -5.25 -17.22 -10.03
CA LYS A 23 -5.90 -17.52 -8.75
C LYS A 23 -4.95 -18.12 -7.72
N GLY A 24 -5.15 -17.79 -6.45
CA GLY A 24 -4.31 -18.32 -5.38
C GLY A 24 -4.81 -18.00 -3.98
N VAL A 25 -3.87 -17.95 -3.05
CA VAL A 25 -4.09 -17.59 -1.65
C VAL A 25 -3.44 -16.24 -1.37
N CYS A 26 -4.19 -15.32 -0.78
CA CYS A 26 -3.70 -14.00 -0.42
C CYS A 26 -2.89 -14.04 0.88
N ASN A 27 -1.69 -13.44 0.87
CA ASN A 27 -0.83 -13.32 2.05
C ASN A 27 -1.24 -12.17 2.99
N PHE A 28 -2.22 -11.34 2.62
CA PHE A 28 -2.63 -10.15 3.40
C PHE A 28 -3.97 -10.32 4.10
N CYS A 29 -4.98 -10.86 3.40
CA CYS A 29 -6.31 -11.13 3.97
C CYS A 29 -6.64 -12.62 4.14
N SER A 30 -5.71 -13.52 3.79
CA SER A 30 -5.88 -14.99 3.90
C SER A 30 -7.00 -15.60 3.05
N SER A 31 -7.63 -14.81 2.17
CA SER A 31 -8.62 -15.31 1.22
C SER A 31 -8.01 -16.37 0.29
N LYS A 32 -8.79 -17.40 -0.03
CA LYS A 32 -8.39 -18.52 -0.90
C LYS A 32 -9.23 -18.53 -2.18
N ASN A 33 -8.66 -19.07 -3.26
CA ASN A 33 -9.30 -19.17 -4.57
C ASN A 33 -9.81 -17.81 -5.08
N VAL A 34 -8.98 -16.78 -4.91
CA VAL A 34 -9.24 -15.39 -5.32
C VAL A 34 -8.22 -14.96 -6.35
N PHE A 35 -8.52 -13.91 -7.12
CA PHE A 35 -7.56 -13.36 -8.08
C PHE A 35 -6.41 -12.68 -7.32
N VAL A 36 -5.19 -13.10 -7.62
CA VAL A 36 -3.98 -12.64 -6.94
C VAL A 36 -2.97 -12.13 -7.93
N THR A 37 -2.22 -11.12 -7.51
CA THR A 37 -0.99 -10.67 -8.17
C THR A 37 0.20 -10.87 -7.23
N ASN A 38 1.38 -11.14 -7.79
CA ASN A 38 2.62 -11.14 -7.02
C ASN A 38 3.18 -9.73 -6.95
N ILE A 39 3.03 -9.08 -5.79
CA ILE A 39 3.38 -7.66 -5.61
C ILE A 39 4.86 -7.37 -5.85
N ILE A 40 5.74 -8.37 -5.71
CA ILE A 40 7.18 -8.22 -5.94
C ILE A 40 7.52 -8.16 -7.44
N LYS A 41 6.63 -8.69 -8.28
CA LYS A 41 6.81 -8.74 -9.74
C LYS A 41 5.88 -7.78 -10.48
N ASN A 42 5.03 -7.05 -9.76
CA ASN A 42 4.07 -6.14 -10.37
C ASN A 42 4.67 -4.73 -10.38
N GLU A 43 5.45 -4.46 -11.42
CA GLU A 43 6.13 -3.16 -11.63
C GLU A 43 5.15 -2.00 -11.63
N TYR A 44 3.98 -2.16 -12.26
CA TYR A 44 2.93 -1.14 -12.25
C TYR A 44 2.52 -0.74 -10.83
N LEU A 45 2.27 -1.71 -9.94
CA LEU A 45 1.93 -1.39 -8.56
C LEU A 45 3.11 -0.76 -7.81
N GLN A 46 4.34 -1.22 -8.07
CA GLN A 46 5.53 -0.64 -7.44
C GLN A 46 5.68 0.83 -7.83
N ASP A 47 5.71 1.13 -9.13
CA ASP A 47 5.89 2.48 -9.67
C ASP A 47 4.81 3.44 -9.14
N ASN A 48 3.53 3.05 -9.21
CA ASN A 48 2.43 3.91 -8.78
C ASN A 48 2.45 4.19 -7.27
N PHE A 49 2.73 3.17 -6.44
CA PHE A 49 2.82 3.40 -4.99
C PHE A 49 4.09 4.14 -4.62
N GLU A 50 5.20 3.96 -5.35
CA GLU A 50 6.41 4.72 -5.14
C GLU A 50 6.20 6.21 -5.45
N GLU A 51 5.63 6.53 -6.61
CA GLU A 51 5.26 7.90 -6.98
C GLU A 51 4.31 8.52 -5.96
N LEU A 52 3.33 7.74 -5.50
CA LEU A 52 2.42 8.16 -4.45
C LEU A 52 3.17 8.49 -3.15
N LEU A 53 4.15 7.68 -2.75
CA LEU A 53 4.90 7.93 -1.52
C LEU A 53 5.85 9.13 -1.66
N ASN A 54 6.35 9.41 -2.86
CA ASN A 54 7.23 10.56 -3.12
C ASN A 54 6.58 11.93 -2.88
N VAL A 55 5.26 12.02 -2.87
CA VAL A 55 4.56 13.29 -2.56
C VAL A 55 4.37 13.54 -1.06
N TYR A 56 4.71 12.56 -0.21
CA TYR A 56 4.63 12.70 1.23
C TYR A 56 5.97 13.14 1.81
N THR A 57 5.89 13.82 2.95
CA THR A 57 7.06 14.26 3.72
C THR A 57 6.85 13.83 5.16
N HIS A 58 7.89 13.29 5.77
CA HIS A 58 7.82 12.89 7.17
C HIS A 58 7.73 14.13 8.07
N VAL A 59 6.98 14.03 9.18
CA VAL A 59 6.63 15.18 10.03
C VAL A 59 7.84 15.92 10.59
N CYS A 60 8.96 15.23 10.85
CA CYS A 60 10.19 15.87 11.31
C CYS A 60 10.86 16.77 10.27
N ASP A 61 10.52 16.61 9.00
CA ASP A 61 11.17 17.33 7.89
C ASP A 61 10.33 18.52 7.38
N ILE A 62 9.09 18.68 7.87
CA ILE A 62 8.16 19.76 7.47
C ILE A 62 8.40 21.07 8.27
N GLY A 63 9.18 21.01 9.36
CA GLY A 63 9.47 22.14 10.24
C GLY A 63 8.54 22.24 11.46
N GLU A 64 8.99 22.91 12.53
CA GLU A 64 8.32 22.92 13.84
C GLU A 64 6.93 23.60 13.83
N ASP A 65 6.69 24.49 12.86
CA ASP A 65 5.43 25.24 12.74
C ASP A 65 4.29 24.42 12.09
N TYR A 66 4.56 23.21 11.60
CA TYR A 66 3.51 22.38 11.01
C TYR A 66 2.57 21.82 12.10
N PRO A 67 1.24 22.02 11.97
CA PRO A 67 0.31 21.51 12.96
C PRO A 67 0.36 19.98 13.01
N ARG A 68 0.86 19.41 14.12
CA ARG A 68 0.95 17.94 14.29
C ARG A 68 -0.41 17.25 14.16
N GLU A 69 -1.49 17.94 14.52
CA GLU A 69 -2.86 17.46 14.34
C GLU A 69 -3.24 17.18 12.87
N ARG A 70 -2.51 17.77 11.92
CA ARG A 70 -2.69 17.54 10.48
C ARG A 70 -1.79 16.42 9.94
N SER A 71 -0.81 15.97 10.72
CA SER A 71 0.00 14.80 10.38
C SER A 71 -0.78 13.51 10.63
N GLU A 72 -0.56 12.49 9.81
CA GLU A 72 -1.26 11.20 9.89
C GLU A 72 -0.40 10.10 9.27
N LEU A 73 -0.56 8.88 9.76
CA LEU A 73 0.17 7.72 9.24
C LEU A 73 -0.33 7.34 7.84
N LEU A 74 0.57 7.04 6.90
CA LEU A 74 0.23 6.61 5.53
C LEU A 74 -0.78 5.46 5.52
N LYS A 75 -0.56 4.44 6.36
CA LYS A 75 -1.47 3.29 6.48
C LYS A 75 -2.91 3.69 6.84
N ASN A 76 -3.08 4.75 7.63
CA ASN A 76 -4.39 5.26 8.03
C ASN A 76 -5.02 6.12 6.92
N ILE A 77 -4.21 6.95 6.24
CA ILE A 77 -4.67 7.75 5.09
C ILE A 77 -5.21 6.83 4.00
N LEU A 78 -4.42 5.82 3.60
CA LEU A 78 -4.77 4.88 2.54
C LEU A 78 -5.96 3.98 2.90
N CYS A 79 -6.15 3.71 4.20
CA CYS A 79 -7.29 2.95 4.70
C CYS A 79 -8.58 3.78 4.75
N SER A 80 -8.54 4.92 5.43
CA SER A 80 -9.75 5.61 5.93
C SER A 80 -10.07 6.87 5.15
N LYS A 81 -9.06 7.65 4.76
CA LYS A 81 -9.28 8.92 4.04
C LYS A 81 -9.46 8.68 2.55
N TRP A 82 -8.55 7.90 1.96
CA TRP A 82 -8.56 7.62 0.53
C TRP A 82 -9.34 6.35 0.20
N ASN A 83 -9.58 5.49 1.19
CA ASN A 83 -10.39 4.29 1.04
C ASN A 83 -9.89 3.39 -0.11
N VAL A 84 -8.57 3.27 -0.27
CA VAL A 84 -7.90 2.46 -1.30
C VAL A 84 -7.95 0.98 -0.93
N PHE A 85 -7.77 0.69 0.36
CA PHE A 85 -7.70 -0.68 0.87
C PHE A 85 -8.96 -1.10 1.63
N SER A 86 -9.25 -2.40 1.60
CA SER A 86 -10.21 -3.06 2.50
C SER A 86 -9.51 -3.73 3.70
N LEU A 87 -8.18 -3.60 3.77
CA LEU A 87 -7.33 -4.16 4.81
C LEU A 87 -7.33 -3.28 6.07
N LYS A 88 -7.00 -3.90 7.22
CA LYS A 88 -6.66 -3.15 8.44
C LYS A 88 -5.33 -2.40 8.24
N PRO A 89 -5.12 -1.24 8.90
CA PRO A 89 -3.90 -0.45 8.77
C PRO A 89 -2.59 -1.25 8.88
N ASP A 90 -2.48 -2.20 9.80
CA ASP A 90 -1.24 -2.98 9.96
C ASP A 90 -0.95 -3.93 8.78
N ASN A 91 -2.00 -4.43 8.11
CA ASN A 91 -1.82 -5.19 6.88
C ASN A 91 -1.49 -4.29 5.68
N ILE A 92 -1.93 -3.03 5.70
CA ILE A 92 -1.54 -2.02 4.69
C ILE A 92 -0.07 -1.65 4.88
N TYR A 93 0.36 -1.42 6.13
CA TYR A 93 1.78 -1.21 6.44
C TYR A 93 2.63 -2.38 5.93
N ARG A 94 2.24 -3.63 6.27
CA ARG A 94 2.94 -4.82 5.78
C ARG A 94 2.95 -4.89 4.24
N PHE A 95 1.86 -4.49 3.59
CA PHE A 95 1.78 -4.43 2.14
C PHE A 95 2.79 -3.43 1.57
N LEU A 96 2.81 -2.19 2.06
CA LEU A 96 3.70 -1.13 1.59
C LEU A 96 5.18 -1.52 1.75
N VAL A 97 5.57 -2.01 2.93
CA VAL A 97 6.95 -2.47 3.19
C VAL A 97 7.35 -3.64 2.28
N SER A 98 6.41 -4.53 1.98
CA SER A 98 6.66 -5.67 1.09
C SER A 98 6.69 -5.29 -0.39
N LEU A 99 5.98 -4.23 -0.77
CA LEU A 99 5.89 -3.73 -2.14
C LEU A 99 7.12 -2.87 -2.49
N LEU A 100 7.57 -2.03 -1.55
CA LEU A 100 8.64 -1.05 -1.75
C LEU A 100 9.82 -1.27 -0.77
N PRO A 101 10.51 -2.43 -0.82
CA PRO A 101 11.54 -2.77 0.15
C PRO A 101 12.75 -1.83 0.13
N GLU A 102 13.13 -1.33 -1.06
CA GLU A 102 14.24 -0.39 -1.23
C GLU A 102 13.91 0.97 -0.59
N LYS A 103 12.75 1.53 -0.93
CA LYS A 103 12.26 2.78 -0.32
C LYS A 103 12.11 2.69 1.20
N TYR A 104 11.65 1.56 1.72
CA TYR A 104 11.60 1.35 3.17
C TYR A 104 12.99 1.30 3.80
N THR A 105 13.98 0.71 3.12
CA THR A 105 15.37 0.66 3.58
C THR A 105 15.99 2.06 3.64
N GLU A 106 15.69 2.91 2.65
CA GLU A 106 16.23 4.27 2.55
C GLU A 106 15.50 5.28 3.44
N GLN A 107 14.18 5.17 3.54
CA GLN A 107 13.28 6.17 4.13
C GLN A 107 12.24 5.52 5.06
N SER A 108 12.66 4.63 5.95
CA SER A 108 11.77 3.93 6.89
C SER A 108 10.83 4.87 7.66
N LYS A 109 11.35 6.04 8.08
CA LYS A 109 10.57 7.07 8.77
C LYS A 109 9.33 7.53 8.00
N LEU A 110 9.31 7.45 6.67
CA LEU A 110 8.13 7.82 5.88
C LEU A 110 6.94 6.89 6.14
N PHE A 111 7.22 5.65 6.56
CA PHE A 111 6.22 4.62 6.81
C PHE A 111 5.72 4.62 8.27
N ASP A 112 6.39 5.36 9.17
CA ASP A 112 6.22 5.35 10.63
C ASP A 112 5.74 6.69 11.23
#